data_AF-A0A3D9CZZ9-F1
#
_entry.id   AF-A0A3D9CZZ9-F1
#
_cell.length_a   1.000
_cell.length_b   1.000
_cell.length_c   1.000
_cell.angle_alpha   90.00
_cell.angle_beta   90.00
_cell.angle_gamma   90.00
#
_symmetry.space_group_name_H-M   'P 1'
#
loop_
_entity.id
_entity.type
_entity.pdbx_description
1 polymer ?
#
loop_
_entity_poly.entity_id
_entity_poly.type
_entity_poly.pdbx_seq_one_letter_code
_entity_poly.pdbx_strand_id
1 'polypeptide(L)'
;MQTNLNKNSNFFERTLEIALFYGFSGIPELAKALGYSSPEKLYRLKKENAKPSVDILQDLSNKFEDLDLNWYITGQGSLQKNAKVITPVSGSFSMNTTIAETKKDYSNVTPTIITVDSHNVDNIVLVPHKLKAGYLEGYNNENFIKKLPSFRMPGLNNGLFRMFEIEGTSMFPTLAGGYVVGQFVENWITGIKDNRIYAVISNEIEDGLIKRCINKIKKYNNLICKSDNRKNYPTQNINPESIKEVWEIKLHLNFQLPDPADIYDKLADLEGEVSSLREIVTKANLLPHQK
;
A
#
# COMPACT_ATOMS: atom_id res chain seq x y z
N MET A 1 14.82 -6.42 0.99
CA MET A 1 14.49 -7.82 0.72
C MET A 1 15.63 -8.64 1.29
N GLN A 2 15.55 -9.08 2.56
CA GLN A 2 16.58 -9.98 3.06
C GLN A 2 16.37 -11.33 2.40
N THR A 3 17.12 -11.58 1.36
CA THR A 3 17.17 -12.88 0.73
C THR A 3 18.00 -13.79 1.61
N ASN A 4 17.32 -14.58 2.44
CA ASN A 4 17.96 -15.66 3.17
C ASN A 4 18.29 -16.77 2.17
N LEU A 5 19.53 -16.79 1.69
CA LEU A 5 20.10 -17.97 1.08
C LEU A 5 20.93 -18.74 2.11
N ASN A 6 20.80 -20.06 2.00
CA ASN A 6 21.61 -21.08 2.64
C ASN A 6 23.09 -20.69 2.71
N LYS A 7 23.75 -21.16 3.76
CA LYS A 7 25.18 -21.02 4.11
C LYS A 7 26.22 -21.30 2.99
N ASN A 8 25.81 -21.64 1.75
CA ASN A 8 26.66 -22.04 0.62
C ASN A 8 26.28 -21.40 -0.73
N SER A 9 25.78 -20.16 -0.79
CA SER A 9 25.52 -19.52 -2.10
C SER A 9 26.83 -19.23 -2.84
N ASN A 10 26.92 -19.66 -4.11
CA ASN A 10 28.07 -19.36 -4.96
C ASN A 10 27.98 -17.91 -5.48
N PHE A 11 29.08 -17.36 -6.02
CA PHE A 11 29.10 -15.99 -6.52
C PHE A 11 28.10 -15.75 -7.65
N PHE A 12 27.81 -16.77 -8.46
CA PHE A 12 26.83 -16.68 -9.53
C PHE A 12 25.40 -16.50 -9.00
N GLU A 13 25.03 -17.23 -7.96
CA GLU A 13 23.74 -17.09 -7.27
C GLU A 13 23.60 -15.68 -6.69
N ARG A 14 24.65 -15.16 -6.05
CA ARG A 14 24.64 -13.78 -5.55
C ARG A 14 24.55 -12.74 -6.69
N THR A 15 25.18 -12.98 -7.83
CA THR A 15 25.04 -12.10 -9.01
C THR A 15 23.61 -12.14 -9.58
N LEU A 16 23.00 -13.33 -9.65
CA LEU A 16 21.62 -13.50 -10.11
C LEU A 16 20.62 -12.83 -9.15
N GLU A 17 20.87 -12.94 -7.86
CA GLU A 17 20.10 -12.30 -6.81
C GLU A 17 20.17 -10.78 -6.88
N ILE A 18 21.35 -10.21 -7.16
CA ILE A 18 21.49 -8.79 -7.50
C ILE A 18 20.64 -8.46 -8.74
N ALA A 19 20.71 -9.26 -9.80
CA ALA A 19 19.92 -9.03 -11.01
C ALA A 19 18.42 -8.91 -10.68
N LEU A 20 17.88 -9.90 -9.98
CA LEU A 20 16.46 -9.96 -9.61
C LEU A 20 16.08 -8.83 -8.64
N PHE A 21 16.94 -8.52 -7.66
CA PHE A 21 16.70 -7.48 -6.67
C PHE A 21 16.58 -6.08 -7.28
N TYR A 22 17.37 -5.78 -8.32
CA TYR A 22 17.30 -4.51 -9.04
C TYR A 22 16.31 -4.53 -10.22
N GLY A 23 15.49 -5.59 -10.34
CA GLY A 23 14.40 -5.66 -11.31
C GLY A 23 14.80 -6.12 -12.71
N PHE A 24 15.97 -6.73 -12.88
CA PHE A 24 16.37 -7.36 -14.13
C PHE A 24 15.80 -8.78 -14.24
N SER A 25 15.39 -9.17 -15.45
CA SER A 25 14.87 -10.52 -15.75
C SER A 25 15.89 -11.64 -15.58
N GLY A 26 17.18 -11.31 -15.51
CA GLY A 26 18.26 -12.25 -15.22
C GLY A 26 19.65 -11.75 -15.61
N ILE A 27 20.62 -12.66 -15.61
CA ILE A 27 22.04 -12.38 -15.93
C ILE A 27 22.26 -11.68 -17.29
N PRO A 28 21.54 -12.02 -18.39
CA PRO A 28 21.72 -11.34 -19.67
C PRO A 28 21.40 -9.84 -19.63
N GLU A 29 20.34 -9.47 -18.93
CA GLU A 29 19.90 -8.08 -18.82
C GLU A 29 20.80 -7.30 -17.85
N LEU A 30 21.25 -7.95 -16.77
CA LEU A 30 22.27 -7.41 -15.87
C LEU A 30 23.60 -7.15 -16.61
N ALA A 31 24.05 -8.09 -17.44
CA ALA A 31 25.28 -7.93 -18.22
C ALA A 31 25.21 -6.71 -19.15
N LYS A 32 24.05 -6.51 -19.81
CA LYS A 32 23.79 -5.32 -20.62
C LYS A 32 23.79 -4.04 -19.77
N ALA A 33 23.19 -4.09 -18.57
CA ALA A 33 23.13 -2.96 -17.66
C ALA A 33 24.51 -2.56 -17.09
N LEU A 34 25.43 -3.53 -16.96
CA LEU A 34 26.84 -3.36 -16.58
C LEU A 34 27.74 -2.96 -17.76
N GLY A 35 27.21 -2.85 -18.98
CA GLY A 35 27.98 -2.45 -20.16
C GLY A 35 28.81 -3.56 -20.80
N TYR A 36 28.52 -4.82 -20.52
CA TYR A 36 29.23 -5.96 -21.14
C TYR A 36 28.64 -6.32 -22.50
N SER A 37 29.53 -6.66 -23.44
CA SER A 37 29.16 -7.13 -24.78
C SER A 37 28.45 -8.49 -24.76
N SER A 38 28.70 -9.31 -23.74
CA SER A 38 28.09 -10.63 -23.55
C SER A 38 27.98 -11.01 -22.06
N PRO A 39 26.94 -11.78 -21.66
CA PRO A 39 26.81 -12.31 -20.30
C PRO A 39 27.81 -13.41 -19.94
N GLU A 40 28.64 -13.89 -20.87
CA GLU A 40 29.66 -14.92 -20.61
C GLU A 40 30.56 -14.58 -19.41
N LYS A 41 30.92 -13.29 -19.24
CA LYS A 41 31.74 -12.82 -18.11
C LYS A 41 31.09 -13.16 -16.76
N LEU A 42 29.76 -13.05 -16.67
CA LEU A 42 29.00 -13.38 -15.46
C LEU A 42 28.72 -14.89 -15.36
N TYR A 43 28.44 -15.57 -16.47
CA TYR A 43 28.22 -17.03 -16.48
C TYR A 43 29.46 -17.83 -16.06
N ARG A 44 30.67 -17.28 -16.21
CA ARG A 44 31.91 -17.91 -15.69
C ARG A 44 31.87 -18.14 -14.17
N LEU A 45 31.09 -17.35 -13.44
CA LEU A 45 30.90 -17.50 -11.99
C LEU A 45 30.09 -18.76 -11.63
N LYS A 46 29.43 -19.40 -12.60
CA LYS A 46 28.65 -20.62 -12.41
C LYS A 46 29.53 -21.85 -12.12
N LYS A 47 30.83 -21.78 -12.43
CA LYS A 47 31.78 -22.85 -12.13
C LYS A 47 32.00 -22.96 -10.62
N GLU A 48 32.12 -24.18 -10.11
CA GLU A 48 32.46 -24.41 -8.70
C GLU A 48 33.77 -23.70 -8.33
N ASN A 49 33.78 -22.96 -7.21
CA ASN A 49 34.89 -22.14 -6.73
C ASN A 49 35.33 -20.96 -7.61
N ALA A 50 34.54 -20.56 -8.62
CA ALA A 50 34.84 -19.36 -9.40
C ALA A 50 34.69 -18.09 -8.55
N LYS A 51 35.73 -17.26 -8.54
CA LYS A 51 35.74 -15.96 -7.86
C LYS A 51 35.49 -14.84 -8.88
N PRO A 52 34.74 -13.78 -8.50
CA PRO A 52 34.59 -12.60 -9.34
C PRO A 52 35.93 -11.91 -9.52
N SER A 53 36.18 -11.39 -10.74
CA SER A 53 37.31 -10.50 -10.95
C SER A 53 37.07 -9.16 -10.25
N VAL A 54 38.15 -8.44 -9.96
CA VAL A 54 38.07 -7.08 -9.39
C VAL A 54 37.24 -6.18 -10.28
N ASP A 55 37.30 -6.36 -11.61
CA ASP A 55 36.47 -5.59 -12.55
C ASP A 55 34.97 -5.83 -12.31
N ILE A 56 34.54 -7.06 -12.06
CA ILE A 56 33.12 -7.35 -11.77
C ILE A 56 32.68 -6.64 -10.49
N LEU A 57 33.54 -6.61 -9.46
CA LEU A 57 33.25 -5.90 -8.21
C LEU A 57 33.14 -4.39 -8.44
N GLN A 58 34.06 -3.83 -9.23
CA GLN A 58 34.07 -2.41 -9.57
C GLN A 58 32.84 -2.03 -10.41
N ASP A 59 32.50 -2.83 -11.41
CA ASP A 59 31.35 -2.59 -12.29
C ASP A 59 30.04 -2.65 -11.49
N LEU A 60 29.90 -3.62 -10.58
CA LEU A 60 28.77 -3.71 -9.66
C LEU A 60 28.71 -2.49 -8.72
N SER A 61 29.84 -2.10 -8.14
CA SER A 61 29.92 -0.93 -7.25
C SER A 61 29.57 0.39 -7.95
N ASN A 62 30.00 0.55 -9.20
CA ASN A 62 29.74 1.76 -9.97
C ASN A 62 28.28 1.82 -10.43
N LYS A 63 27.67 0.66 -10.71
CA LYS A 63 26.29 0.59 -11.18
C LYS A 63 25.27 0.72 -10.05
N PHE A 64 25.58 0.19 -8.88
CA PHE A 64 24.68 0.10 -7.75
C PHE A 64 25.30 0.82 -6.54
N GLU A 65 24.99 2.10 -6.37
CA GLU A 65 25.50 2.93 -5.27
C GLU A 65 25.09 2.41 -3.88
N ASP A 66 24.00 1.65 -3.82
CA ASP A 66 23.41 1.07 -2.62
C ASP A 66 23.71 -0.42 -2.45
N LEU A 67 24.58 -1.03 -3.27
CA LEU A 67 24.93 -2.44 -3.14
C LEU A 67 25.91 -2.67 -1.98
N ASP A 68 25.57 -3.58 -1.06
CA ASP A 68 26.52 -4.06 -0.07
C ASP A 68 27.51 -5.08 -0.67
N LEU A 69 28.70 -4.57 -1.03
CA LEU A 69 29.80 -5.40 -1.53
C LEU A 69 30.34 -6.37 -0.47
N ASN A 70 30.22 -6.06 0.82
CA ASN A 70 30.67 -6.97 1.88
C ASN A 70 29.82 -8.23 1.86
N TRP A 71 28.50 -8.09 1.75
CA TRP A 71 27.61 -9.21 1.53
C TRP A 71 27.95 -10.00 0.25
N TYR A 72 28.21 -9.31 -0.87
CA TYR A 72 28.53 -9.98 -2.13
C TYR A 72 29.83 -10.80 -2.06
N ILE A 73 30.84 -10.31 -1.34
CA ILE A 73 32.16 -10.94 -1.21
C ILE A 73 32.13 -12.07 -0.17
N THR A 74 31.55 -11.81 1.00
CA THR A 74 31.62 -12.73 2.16
C THR A 74 30.46 -13.72 2.20
N GLY A 75 29.35 -13.42 1.52
CA GLY A 75 28.10 -14.15 1.64
C GLY A 75 27.46 -14.06 3.03
N GLN A 76 27.98 -13.20 3.92
CA GLN A 76 27.46 -13.02 5.27
C GLN A 76 26.46 -11.87 5.28
N GLY A 77 25.30 -12.10 5.90
CA GLY A 77 24.20 -11.15 5.91
C GLY A 77 23.23 -11.40 4.75
N SER A 78 22.56 -10.35 4.31
CA SER A 78 21.49 -10.41 3.31
C SER A 78 21.60 -9.23 2.37
N LEU A 79 21.20 -9.38 1.11
CA LEU A 79 21.19 -8.25 0.16
C LEU A 79 20.25 -7.15 0.66
N GLN A 80 20.84 -6.04 1.11
CA GLN A 80 20.13 -4.85 1.58
C GLN A 80 20.65 -3.66 0.79
N LYS A 81 19.75 -2.72 0.50
CA LYS A 81 20.18 -1.41 0.02
C LYS A 81 20.94 -0.75 1.16
N ASN A 82 22.21 -0.43 0.95
CA ASN A 82 22.96 0.49 1.80
C ASN A 82 22.29 1.86 1.67
N ALA A 83 21.26 2.10 2.50
CA ALA A 83 20.90 3.46 2.84
C ALA A 83 22.16 4.07 3.46
N LYS A 84 22.69 5.15 2.88
CA LYS A 84 23.84 5.89 3.43
C LYS A 84 23.59 6.14 4.92
N VAL A 85 24.18 5.30 5.78
CA VAL A 85 24.22 5.53 7.22
C VAL A 85 25.28 6.60 7.41
N ILE A 86 24.82 7.84 7.58
CA ILE A 86 25.65 8.92 8.11
C ILE A 86 25.90 8.56 9.57
N THR A 87 26.99 7.85 9.86
CA THR A 87 27.56 7.83 11.20
C THR A 87 28.12 9.23 11.49
N PRO A 88 27.69 9.91 12.57
CA PRO A 88 28.28 11.19 12.94
C PRO A 88 29.66 10.91 13.53
N VAL A 89 30.71 11.10 12.73
CA VAL A 89 32.05 11.35 13.26
C VAL A 89 32.13 12.85 13.49
N SER A 90 32.26 13.22 14.76
CA SER A 90 32.46 14.57 15.26
C SER A 90 33.55 15.30 14.46
N GLY A 91 33.18 16.37 13.77
CA GLY A 91 34.09 17.24 13.04
C GLY A 91 33.31 18.34 12.35
N SER A 92 33.28 19.51 12.96
CA SER A 92 32.66 20.73 12.43
C SER A 92 33.18 21.07 11.04
N PHE A 93 32.30 21.32 10.06
CA PHE A 93 32.50 22.36 9.05
C PHE A 93 31.16 22.78 8.44
N SER A 94 30.96 24.09 8.37
CA SER A 94 29.82 24.77 7.76
C SER A 94 30.13 25.04 6.28
N MET A 95 29.18 24.82 5.37
CA MET A 95 28.72 25.85 4.42
C MET A 95 27.56 25.41 3.51
N ASN A 96 26.58 26.31 3.48
CA ASN A 96 25.79 26.82 2.36
C ASN A 96 24.80 25.92 1.60
N THR A 97 23.54 26.13 1.98
CA THR A 97 22.29 26.09 1.22
C THR A 97 22.41 26.13 -0.31
N THR A 98 21.90 25.09 -0.95
CA THR A 98 21.14 25.21 -2.21
C THR A 98 19.78 24.56 -2.00
N ILE A 99 18.73 25.38 -2.07
CA ILE A 99 17.34 24.92 -2.07
C ILE A 99 17.12 24.25 -3.43
N ALA A 100 17.09 22.92 -3.43
CA ALA A 100 16.52 22.13 -4.51
C ALA A 100 15.38 21.33 -3.90
N GLU A 101 14.16 21.58 -4.38
CA GLU A 101 12.93 20.95 -3.96
C GLU A 101 13.08 19.43 -3.91
N THR A 102 13.12 18.88 -2.70
CA THR A 102 13.06 17.44 -2.49
C THR A 102 11.68 16.97 -2.90
N LYS A 103 11.58 16.37 -4.09
CA LYS A 103 10.50 15.44 -4.41
C LYS A 103 10.54 14.35 -3.34
N LYS A 104 9.70 14.50 -2.30
CA LYS A 104 9.47 13.45 -1.31
C LYS A 104 8.92 12.24 -2.06
N ASP A 105 9.67 11.16 -2.01
CA ASP A 105 9.31 9.90 -2.65
C ASP A 105 8.25 9.21 -1.78
N TYR A 106 6.99 9.24 -2.24
CA TYR A 106 5.87 8.53 -1.61
C TYR A 106 5.63 7.16 -2.26
N SER A 107 6.63 6.64 -2.97
CA SER A 107 6.67 5.25 -3.41
C SER A 107 7.62 4.48 -2.49
N ASN A 108 7.19 3.29 -2.06
CA ASN A 108 7.96 2.31 -1.28
C ASN A 108 7.70 2.23 0.24
N VAL A 109 6.44 2.11 0.66
CA VAL A 109 6.15 1.29 1.84
C VAL A 109 5.51 0.01 1.32
N THR A 110 6.28 -1.05 1.10
CA THR A 110 5.71 -2.38 0.87
C THR A 110 5.43 -3.02 2.23
N PRO A 111 4.24 -3.59 2.47
CA PRO A 111 3.94 -4.20 3.76
C PRO A 111 4.90 -5.34 4.02
N THR A 112 5.44 -5.39 5.24
CA THR A 112 6.56 -6.25 5.60
C THR A 112 6.25 -7.75 5.49
N ILE A 113 4.97 -8.13 5.37
CA ILE A 113 4.55 -9.53 5.32
C ILE A 113 3.44 -9.70 4.28
N ILE A 114 3.75 -10.52 3.27
CA ILE A 114 2.84 -10.97 2.22
C ILE A 114 2.59 -12.46 2.48
N THR A 115 1.34 -12.85 2.67
CA THR A 115 0.98 -14.27 2.81
C THR A 115 0.60 -14.83 1.45
N VAL A 116 1.47 -15.64 0.86
CA VAL A 116 1.22 -16.41 -0.37
C VAL A 116 0.95 -17.88 -0.02
N ASP A 117 0.09 -18.55 -0.78
CA ASP A 117 -0.11 -19.99 -0.61
C ASP A 117 1.01 -20.81 -1.29
N SER A 118 0.96 -22.14 -1.15
CA SER A 118 1.92 -23.09 -1.76
C SER A 118 1.91 -23.09 -3.29
N HIS A 119 0.95 -22.41 -3.92
CA HIS A 119 0.80 -22.26 -5.37
C HIS A 119 1.10 -20.83 -5.84
N ASN A 120 1.71 -19.99 -4.98
CA ASN A 120 2.10 -18.62 -5.30
C ASN A 120 0.90 -17.71 -5.63
N VAL A 121 -0.25 -17.98 -5.03
CA VAL A 121 -1.47 -17.16 -5.15
C VAL A 121 -1.66 -16.33 -3.87
N ASP A 122 -1.95 -15.03 -4.04
CA ASP A 122 -2.12 -14.05 -2.96
C ASP A 122 -3.30 -14.43 -2.05
N ASN A 123 -3.09 -14.40 -0.73
CA ASN A 123 -4.16 -14.64 0.25
C ASN A 123 -4.66 -13.32 0.87
N ILE A 124 -5.96 -13.24 1.15
CA ILE A 124 -6.56 -12.11 1.86
C ILE A 124 -6.44 -12.36 3.35
N VAL A 125 -5.75 -11.47 4.06
CA VAL A 125 -5.55 -11.59 5.51
C VAL A 125 -6.70 -10.91 6.26
N LEU A 126 -7.39 -11.62 7.14
CA LEU A 126 -8.39 -11.04 8.04
C LEU A 126 -7.74 -10.48 9.29
N VAL A 127 -7.98 -9.20 9.58
CA VAL A 127 -7.64 -8.57 10.86
C VAL A 127 -8.91 -8.50 11.73
N PRO A 128 -9.09 -9.40 12.73
CA PRO A 128 -10.28 -9.42 13.58
C PRO A 128 -10.28 -8.28 14.62
N HIS A 129 -11.45 -7.65 14.81
CA HIS A 129 -11.92 -6.67 15.81
C HIS A 129 -10.99 -5.60 16.41
N LYS A 130 -9.72 -5.52 16.07
CA LYS A 130 -8.84 -4.49 16.62
C LYS A 130 -7.93 -3.92 15.54
N LEU A 131 -8.52 -3.00 14.77
CA LEU A 131 -7.83 -1.74 14.46
C LEU A 131 -7.48 -0.94 15.73
N LYS A 132 -7.83 -1.43 16.94
CA LYS A 132 -7.46 -0.81 18.21
C LYS A 132 -5.99 -1.02 18.54
N ALA A 133 -5.31 0.08 18.91
CA ALA A 133 -4.04 0.26 19.63
C ALA A 133 -2.92 -0.80 19.48
N GLY A 134 -3.20 -2.09 19.69
CA GLY A 134 -2.26 -3.20 19.56
C GLY A 134 -1.82 -3.51 18.12
N TYR A 135 -2.54 -3.06 17.08
CA TYR A 135 -2.06 -3.20 15.69
C TYR A 135 -0.86 -2.30 15.41
N LEU A 136 -0.85 -1.06 15.91
CA LEU A 136 0.31 -0.16 15.81
C LEU A 136 1.51 -0.68 16.62
N GLU A 137 1.27 -1.28 17.79
CA GLU A 137 2.29 -1.91 18.63
C GLU A 137 2.83 -3.23 18.03
N GLY A 138 1.96 -4.01 17.40
CA GLY A 138 2.27 -5.30 16.78
C GLY A 138 2.68 -5.25 15.31
N TYR A 139 2.73 -4.05 14.71
CA TYR A 139 3.04 -3.80 13.29
C TYR A 139 4.31 -4.52 12.80
N ASN A 140 5.29 -4.73 13.68
CA ASN A 140 6.57 -5.39 13.39
C ASN A 140 6.66 -6.86 13.85
N ASN A 141 5.61 -7.46 14.42
CA ASN A 141 5.68 -8.80 14.98
C ASN A 141 5.22 -9.87 13.98
N GLU A 142 6.17 -10.58 13.38
CA GLU A 142 5.92 -11.65 12.39
C GLU A 142 4.95 -12.74 12.87
N ASN A 143 4.97 -13.05 14.16
CA ASN A 143 4.13 -14.11 14.73
C ASN A 143 2.66 -13.71 14.86
N PHE A 144 2.35 -12.40 14.87
CA PHE A 144 0.99 -11.91 14.90
C PHE A 144 0.33 -12.02 13.52
N ILE A 145 1.02 -11.56 12.47
CA ILE A 145 0.48 -11.56 11.11
C ILE A 145 0.36 -12.99 10.55
N LYS A 146 1.29 -13.91 10.88
CA LYS A 146 1.20 -15.33 10.50
C LYS A 146 -0.01 -16.08 11.10
N LYS A 147 -0.59 -15.59 12.19
CA LYS A 147 -1.74 -16.22 12.87
C LYS A 147 -3.10 -15.74 12.36
N LEU A 148 -3.11 -14.73 11.49
CA LEU A 148 -4.35 -14.18 10.97
C LEU A 148 -4.99 -15.16 9.97
N PRO A 149 -6.31 -15.42 10.06
CA PRO A 149 -6.96 -16.33 9.14
C PRO A 149 -6.93 -15.75 7.72
N SER A 150 -6.54 -16.59 6.77
CA SER A 150 -6.50 -16.25 5.34
C SER A 150 -7.78 -16.71 4.63
N PHE A 151 -8.33 -15.84 3.80
CA PHE A 151 -9.52 -16.11 2.98
C PHE A 151 -9.21 -15.95 1.50
N ARG A 152 -9.96 -16.68 0.65
CA ARG A 152 -9.92 -16.56 -0.80
C ARG A 152 -11.21 -15.92 -1.29
N MET A 153 -11.11 -14.91 -2.16
CA MET A 153 -12.27 -14.33 -2.84
C MET A 153 -12.13 -14.39 -4.36
N PRO A 154 -13.17 -14.84 -5.08
CA PRO A 154 -13.21 -14.75 -6.54
C PRO A 154 -13.16 -13.28 -7.01
N GLY A 155 -12.32 -12.98 -8.00
CA GLY A 155 -12.27 -11.65 -8.65
C GLY A 155 -11.25 -10.65 -8.06
N LEU A 156 -10.56 -11.02 -6.99
CA LEU A 156 -9.46 -10.24 -6.40
C LEU A 156 -8.14 -11.00 -6.64
N ASN A 157 -7.55 -10.81 -7.83
CA ASN A 157 -6.29 -11.46 -8.23
C ASN A 157 -5.16 -10.41 -8.33
N ASN A 158 -3.93 -10.82 -8.05
CA ASN A 158 -2.69 -10.01 -8.18
C ASN A 158 -2.72 -8.70 -7.38
N GLY A 159 -2.60 -8.82 -6.07
CA GLY A 159 -2.55 -7.67 -5.17
C GLY A 159 -2.54 -8.08 -3.70
N LEU A 160 -1.95 -7.23 -2.87
CA LEU A 160 -2.00 -7.44 -1.43
C LEU A 160 -3.35 -6.95 -0.88
N PHE A 161 -4.09 -7.85 -0.24
CA PHE A 161 -5.40 -7.55 0.33
C PHE A 161 -5.44 -7.79 1.83
N ARG A 162 -6.21 -6.96 2.52
CA ARG A 162 -6.49 -7.10 3.94
C ARG A 162 -7.94 -6.77 4.24
N MET A 163 -8.53 -7.53 5.14
CA MET A 163 -9.90 -7.33 5.60
C MET A 163 -9.92 -6.64 6.96
N PHE A 164 -10.75 -5.61 7.08
CA PHE A 164 -10.93 -4.77 8.26
C PHE A 164 -12.38 -4.82 8.73
N GLU A 165 -12.59 -4.91 10.02
CA GLU A 165 -13.91 -4.77 10.62
C GLU A 165 -14.28 -3.29 10.78
N ILE A 166 -15.53 -2.94 10.45
CA ILE A 166 -16.03 -1.57 10.57
C ILE A 166 -16.63 -1.37 11.97
N GLU A 167 -16.06 -0.44 12.73
CA GLU A 167 -16.62 0.02 14.01
C GLU A 167 -17.23 1.42 13.84
N GLY A 168 -18.45 1.61 14.35
CA GLY A 168 -19.15 2.90 14.39
C GLY A 168 -19.93 3.29 13.12
N THR A 169 -20.56 4.46 13.16
CA THR A 169 -21.54 4.93 12.14
C THR A 169 -21.00 6.02 11.21
N SER A 170 -19.68 6.16 11.13
CA SER A 170 -19.08 7.33 10.50
C SER A 170 -19.14 7.31 8.96
N MET A 171 -19.28 6.12 8.39
CA MET A 171 -19.44 5.90 6.96
C MET A 171 -20.88 5.51 6.57
N PHE A 172 -21.84 5.62 7.49
CA PHE A 172 -23.26 5.47 7.19
C PHE A 172 -23.72 6.58 6.23
N PRO A 173 -24.56 6.30 5.21
CA PRO A 173 -25.21 5.02 4.91
C PRO A 173 -24.39 4.04 4.05
N THR A 174 -23.26 4.47 3.50
CA THR A 174 -22.46 3.68 2.54
C THR A 174 -21.91 2.39 3.15
N LEU A 175 -21.45 2.45 4.41
CA LEU A 175 -20.94 1.30 5.15
C LEU A 175 -21.69 1.21 6.48
N ALA A 176 -22.64 0.28 6.56
CA ALA A 176 -23.44 0.00 7.74
C ALA A 176 -22.87 -1.22 8.49
N GLY A 177 -21.73 -1.02 9.17
CA GLY A 177 -21.05 -2.10 9.89
C GLY A 177 -20.53 -3.21 8.98
N GLY A 178 -20.20 -4.37 9.56
CA GLY A 178 -19.64 -5.52 8.83
C GLY A 178 -18.14 -5.38 8.56
N TYR A 179 -17.67 -5.96 7.47
CA TYR A 179 -16.24 -6.03 7.14
C TYR A 179 -15.97 -5.43 5.76
N VAL A 180 -14.79 -4.85 5.57
CA VAL A 180 -14.35 -4.33 4.27
C VAL A 180 -13.03 -4.94 3.88
N VAL A 181 -12.86 -5.23 2.59
CA VAL A 181 -11.60 -5.71 2.02
C VAL A 181 -10.95 -4.57 1.26
N GLY A 182 -9.74 -4.21 1.69
CA GLY A 182 -8.90 -3.19 1.08
C GLY A 182 -7.75 -3.80 0.28
N GLN A 183 -7.45 -3.21 -0.88
CA GLN A 183 -6.25 -3.47 -1.67
C GLN A 183 -5.15 -2.47 -1.28
N PHE A 184 -3.93 -2.94 -1.11
CA PHE A 184 -2.80 -2.10 -0.75
C PHE A 184 -2.49 -1.06 -1.85
N VAL A 185 -2.21 0.19 -1.44
CA VAL A 185 -1.85 1.29 -2.34
C VAL A 185 -0.36 1.62 -2.17
N GLU A 186 0.45 1.24 -3.16
CA GLU A 186 1.92 1.41 -3.13
C GLU A 186 2.38 2.86 -3.29
N ASN A 187 1.73 3.63 -4.17
CA ASN A 187 2.05 5.04 -4.41
C ASN A 187 0.87 5.91 -4.02
N TRP A 188 1.01 6.68 -2.95
CA TRP A 188 -0.10 7.48 -2.44
C TRP A 188 -0.42 8.70 -3.30
N ILE A 189 0.56 9.26 -4.01
CA ILE A 189 0.36 10.42 -4.89
C ILE A 189 -0.51 10.05 -6.09
N THR A 190 -0.27 8.91 -6.72
CA THR A 190 -0.97 8.51 -7.95
C THR A 190 -2.07 7.48 -7.71
N GLY A 191 -1.93 6.65 -6.69
CA GLY A 191 -2.84 5.54 -6.40
C GLY A 191 -4.10 5.97 -5.64
N ILE A 192 -4.03 7.00 -4.79
CA ILE A 192 -5.22 7.51 -4.10
C ILE A 192 -6.01 8.40 -5.06
N LYS A 193 -7.12 7.87 -5.54
CA LYS A 193 -8.15 8.56 -6.31
C LYS A 193 -9.14 9.28 -5.41
N ASP A 194 -9.49 10.50 -5.80
CA ASP A 194 -10.44 11.34 -5.10
C ASP A 194 -11.82 10.67 -4.98
N ASN A 195 -12.49 10.93 -3.86
CA ASN A 195 -13.82 10.44 -3.54
C ASN A 195 -13.96 8.90 -3.50
N ARG A 196 -12.87 8.15 -3.32
CA ARG A 196 -12.94 6.71 -2.98
C ARG A 196 -12.76 6.48 -1.50
N ILE A 197 -13.16 5.31 -1.03
CA ILE A 197 -13.07 4.91 0.38
C ILE A 197 -11.73 4.20 0.58
N TYR A 198 -11.01 4.63 1.62
CA TYR A 198 -9.76 4.02 2.02
C TYR A 198 -9.76 3.73 3.51
N ALA A 199 -9.09 2.65 3.91
CA ALA A 199 -8.59 2.49 5.26
C ALA A 199 -7.18 3.09 5.34
N VAL A 200 -6.97 4.01 6.26
CA VAL A 200 -5.71 4.73 6.46
C VAL A 200 -5.19 4.41 7.85
N ILE A 201 -3.95 3.91 7.91
CA ILE A 201 -3.26 3.64 9.17
C ILE A 201 -2.19 4.70 9.33
N SER A 202 -2.24 5.48 10.41
CA SER A 202 -1.33 6.59 10.68
C SER A 202 -0.89 6.57 12.13
N ASN A 203 0.27 7.18 12.43
CA ASN A 203 0.71 7.43 13.80
C ASN A 203 -0.11 8.53 14.50
N GLU A 204 -0.81 9.39 13.75
CA GLU A 204 -1.67 10.45 14.31
C GLU A 204 -3.00 9.90 14.85
N ILE A 205 -3.36 8.67 14.46
CA ILE A 205 -4.64 8.06 14.79
C ILE A 205 -4.37 6.69 15.40
N GLU A 206 -4.67 6.54 16.69
CA GLU A 206 -4.44 5.30 17.43
C GLU A 206 -5.15 4.10 16.78
N ASP A 207 -6.36 4.34 16.28
CA ASP A 207 -7.21 3.31 15.68
C ASP A 207 -7.44 3.67 14.20
N GLY A 208 -6.91 2.87 13.27
CA GLY A 208 -6.91 3.24 11.85
C GLY A 208 -8.29 3.64 11.30
N LEU A 209 -8.27 4.49 10.27
CA LEU A 209 -9.41 5.30 9.87
C LEU A 209 -10.01 4.81 8.54
N ILE A 210 -11.31 4.53 8.50
CA ILE A 210 -12.04 4.26 7.24
C ILE A 210 -12.82 5.50 6.83
N LYS A 211 -12.40 6.16 5.74
CA LYS A 211 -13.02 7.40 5.24
C LYS A 211 -12.96 7.52 3.72
N ARG A 212 -13.74 8.46 3.19
CA ARG A 212 -13.61 8.91 1.81
C ARG A 212 -12.45 9.89 1.70
N CYS A 213 -11.42 9.55 0.94
CA CYS A 213 -10.22 10.39 0.83
C CYS A 213 -10.25 11.29 -0.41
N ILE A 214 -9.65 12.47 -0.26
CA ILE A 214 -9.32 13.39 -1.34
C ILE A 214 -7.81 13.62 -1.28
N ASN A 215 -7.14 13.26 -2.35
CA ASN A 215 -5.70 13.30 -2.45
C ASN A 215 -5.25 14.73 -2.79
N LYS A 216 -4.69 15.40 -1.79
CA LYS A 216 -4.05 16.72 -1.94
C LYS A 216 -2.56 16.67 -1.63
N ILE A 217 -1.97 15.46 -1.64
CA ILE A 217 -0.58 15.22 -1.26
C ILE A 217 0.38 16.00 -2.16
N LYS A 218 0.23 15.88 -3.49
CA LYS A 218 1.12 16.54 -4.46
C LYS A 218 1.12 18.07 -4.36
N LYS A 219 -0.02 18.69 -4.03
CA LYS A 219 -0.20 20.15 -4.09
C LYS A 219 -0.07 20.83 -2.73
N TYR A 220 -0.52 20.18 -1.67
CA TYR A 220 -0.68 20.77 -0.33
C TYR A 220 -0.11 19.89 0.78
N ASN A 221 0.55 18.78 0.45
CA ASN A 221 1.06 17.81 1.42
C ASN A 221 0.01 17.37 2.45
N ASN A 222 -1.20 17.09 1.98
CA ASN A 222 -2.32 16.78 2.86
C ASN A 222 -3.22 15.69 2.26
N LEU A 223 -3.68 14.76 3.09
CA LEU A 223 -4.73 13.81 2.75
C LEU A 223 -6.01 14.17 3.51
N ILE A 224 -7.05 14.58 2.77
CA ILE A 224 -8.32 14.99 3.38
C ILE A 224 -9.24 13.76 3.46
N CYS A 225 -9.62 13.39 4.67
CA CYS A 225 -10.45 12.22 4.97
C CYS A 225 -11.85 12.66 5.45
N LYS A 226 -12.87 12.36 4.65
CA LYS A 226 -14.27 12.76 4.89
C LYS A 226 -15.12 11.57 5.30
N SER A 227 -15.95 11.80 6.30
CA SER A 227 -17.02 10.89 6.70
C SER A 227 -18.19 11.02 5.73
N ASP A 228 -18.86 9.92 5.41
CA ASP A 228 -20.11 10.00 4.64
C ASP A 228 -21.24 10.52 5.54
N ASN A 229 -21.20 10.22 6.85
CA ASN A 229 -22.03 10.87 7.86
C ASN A 229 -21.44 12.22 8.29
N ARG A 230 -21.53 13.23 7.41
CA ARG A 230 -20.90 14.55 7.60
C ARG A 230 -21.49 15.38 8.74
N LYS A 231 -22.73 15.10 9.16
CA LYS A 231 -23.40 15.85 10.23
C LYS A 231 -22.80 15.55 11.60
N ASN A 232 -22.40 14.29 11.81
CA ASN A 232 -21.98 13.81 13.12
C ASN A 232 -20.46 13.64 13.23
N TYR A 233 -19.73 13.70 12.11
CA TYR A 233 -18.28 13.45 12.10
C TYR A 233 -17.54 14.51 11.26
N PRO A 234 -16.57 15.22 11.85
CA PRO A 234 -15.80 16.24 11.14
C PRO A 234 -14.89 15.62 10.06
N THR A 235 -14.45 16.47 9.14
CA THR A 235 -13.39 16.12 8.18
C THR A 235 -12.05 16.10 8.90
N GLN A 236 -11.24 15.08 8.64
CA GLN A 236 -9.91 14.92 9.21
C GLN A 236 -8.87 15.19 8.13
N ASN A 237 -7.83 15.94 8.47
CA ASN A 237 -6.67 16.16 7.61
C ASN A 237 -5.53 15.33 8.19
N ILE A 238 -4.91 14.49 7.38
CA ILE A 238 -3.80 13.63 7.81
C ILE A 238 -2.56 14.06 7.04
N ASN A 239 -1.46 14.28 7.77
CA ASN A 239 -0.17 14.51 7.14
C ASN A 239 0.31 13.22 6.46
N PRO A 240 0.65 13.22 5.16
CA PRO A 240 1.17 12.04 4.49
C PRO A 240 2.38 11.39 5.19
N GLU A 241 3.18 12.16 5.94
CA GLU A 241 4.34 11.64 6.66
C GLU A 241 3.99 10.74 7.85
N SER A 242 2.81 10.92 8.45
CA SER A 242 2.39 10.09 9.58
C SER A 242 1.73 8.79 9.13
N ILE A 243 1.36 8.69 7.84
CA ILE A 243 0.71 7.53 7.26
C ILE A 243 1.71 6.38 7.15
N LYS A 244 1.32 5.21 7.65
CA LYS A 244 2.06 3.95 7.51
C LYS A 244 1.55 3.15 6.32
N GLU A 245 0.24 2.98 6.21
CA GLU A 245 -0.38 2.18 5.16
C GLU A 245 -1.69 2.80 4.68
N VAL A 246 -2.00 2.60 3.39
CA VAL A 246 -3.27 3.00 2.78
C VAL A 246 -3.84 1.84 1.99
N TRP A 247 -5.12 1.56 2.19
CA TRP A 247 -5.83 0.45 1.58
C TRP A 247 -7.09 0.95 0.86
N GLU A 248 -7.17 0.78 -0.46
CA GLU A 248 -8.36 1.12 -1.23
C GLU A 248 -9.45 0.06 -1.03
N ILE A 249 -10.61 0.45 -0.48
CA ILE A 249 -11.69 -0.49 -0.24
C ILE A 249 -12.30 -0.94 -1.57
N LYS A 250 -12.24 -2.25 -1.84
CA LYS A 250 -12.80 -2.89 -3.05
C LYS A 250 -14.11 -3.59 -2.80
N LEU A 251 -14.32 -4.06 -1.57
CA LEU A 251 -15.45 -4.90 -1.23
C LEU A 251 -15.92 -4.62 0.20
N HIS A 252 -17.23 -4.67 0.39
CA HIS A 252 -17.91 -4.55 1.67
C HIS A 252 -18.77 -5.80 1.88
N LEU A 253 -18.54 -6.48 3.00
CA LEU A 253 -19.28 -7.62 3.50
C LEU A 253 -20.22 -7.14 4.58
N ASN A 254 -21.49 -7.02 4.24
CA ASN A 254 -22.53 -6.71 5.20
C ASN A 254 -23.24 -8.00 5.63
N PHE A 255 -23.19 -8.30 6.92
CA PHE A 255 -23.91 -9.43 7.52
C PHE A 255 -25.31 -9.02 8.02
N GLN A 256 -25.55 -7.72 8.22
CA GLN A 256 -26.86 -7.17 8.56
C GLN A 256 -27.58 -6.76 7.27
N LEU A 257 -28.31 -7.70 6.66
CA LEU A 257 -29.12 -7.41 5.48
C LEU A 257 -30.36 -6.61 5.93
N PRO A 258 -30.53 -5.35 5.48
CA PRO A 258 -31.72 -4.58 5.83
C PRO A 258 -32.96 -5.24 5.22
N ASP A 259 -34.08 -5.16 5.94
CA ASP A 259 -35.38 -5.61 5.42
C ASP A 259 -35.77 -4.73 4.22
N PRO A 260 -36.01 -5.31 3.03
CA PRO A 260 -36.42 -4.55 1.85
C PRO A 260 -37.67 -3.70 2.09
N ALA A 261 -38.60 -4.17 2.93
CA ALA A 261 -39.95 -3.61 3.05
C ALA A 261 -39.93 -2.12 3.45
N ASP A 262 -39.04 -1.73 4.36
CA ASP A 262 -39.10 -0.43 5.01
C ASP A 262 -38.66 0.76 4.11
N ILE A 263 -38.02 0.49 2.96
CA ILE A 263 -37.64 1.51 1.97
C ILE A 263 -38.68 1.56 0.84
N TYR A 264 -39.14 0.41 0.35
CA TYR A 264 -40.12 0.37 -0.75
C TYR A 264 -41.50 0.86 -0.31
N ASP A 265 -41.93 0.53 0.90
CA ASP A 265 -43.21 0.99 1.43
C ASP A 265 -43.20 2.52 1.62
N LYS A 266 -42.10 3.08 2.17
CA LYS A 266 -41.93 4.54 2.30
C LYS A 266 -41.83 5.25 0.95
N LEU A 267 -41.24 4.62 -0.06
CA LEU A 267 -41.20 5.17 -1.42
C LEU A 267 -42.59 5.19 -2.06
N ALA A 268 -43.36 4.11 -1.90
CA ALA A 268 -44.73 4.04 -2.40
C ALA A 268 -45.63 5.08 -1.72
N ASP A 269 -45.50 5.25 -0.40
CA ASP A 269 -46.23 6.27 0.36
C ASP A 269 -45.86 7.68 -0.10
N LEU A 270 -44.57 7.97 -0.28
CA LEU A 270 -44.11 9.25 -0.81
C LEU A 270 -44.57 9.51 -2.24
N GLU A 271 -44.62 8.48 -3.09
CA GLU A 271 -45.16 8.59 -4.45
C GLU A 271 -46.65 8.95 -4.42
N GLY A 272 -47.41 8.34 -3.52
CA GLY A 272 -48.81 8.67 -3.25
C GLY A 272 -48.99 10.11 -2.76
N GLU A 273 -48.19 10.55 -1.78
CA GLU A 273 -48.21 11.92 -1.27
C GLU A 273 -47.85 12.94 -2.37
N VAL A 274 -46.82 12.68 -3.17
CA VAL A 274 -46.43 13.56 -4.30
C VAL A 274 -47.52 13.62 -5.37
N SER A 275 -48.20 12.50 -5.65
CA SER A 275 -49.33 12.48 -6.59
C SER A 275 -50.50 13.33 -6.08
N SER A 276 -50.85 13.20 -4.80
CA SER A 276 -51.92 14.01 -4.20
C SER A 276 -51.56 15.51 -4.14
N LEU A 277 -50.31 15.85 -3.82
CA LEU A 277 -49.80 17.22 -3.87
C LEU A 277 -49.83 17.78 -5.29
N ARG A 278 -49.43 17.00 -6.29
CA ARG A 278 -49.53 17.40 -7.70
C ARG A 278 -50.97 17.70 -8.09
N GLU A 279 -51.91 16.83 -7.70
CA GLU A 279 -53.32 17.02 -8.01
C GLU A 279 -53.88 18.31 -7.35
N ILE A 280 -53.53 18.56 -6.08
CA ILE A 280 -53.90 19.78 -5.36
C ILE A 280 -53.30 21.02 -6.02
N VAL A 281 -52.02 20.97 -6.39
CA VAL A 281 -51.30 22.09 -7.04
C VAL A 281 -51.87 22.38 -8.43
N THR A 282 -52.22 21.35 -9.21
CA THR A 282 -52.90 21.50 -10.50
C THR A 282 -54.30 22.09 -10.32
N LYS A 283 -55.07 21.60 -9.33
CA LYS A 283 -56.40 22.15 -8.99
C LYS A 283 -56.33 23.59 -8.49
N ALA A 284 -55.27 23.95 -7.77
CA ALA A 284 -55.02 25.30 -7.27
C ALA A 284 -54.43 26.25 -8.33
N ASN A 285 -54.16 25.77 -9.55
CA ASN A 285 -53.63 26.56 -10.67
C ASN A 285 -52.27 27.25 -10.35
N LEU A 286 -51.46 26.62 -9.51
CA LEU A 286 -50.19 27.18 -9.02
C LEU A 286 -48.97 26.79 -9.87
N LEU A 287 -49.15 26.02 -10.94
CA LEU A 287 -48.08 25.71 -11.90
C LEU A 287 -48.02 26.81 -12.96
N PRO A 288 -46.84 27.38 -13.26
CA PRO A 288 -46.72 28.32 -14.36
C PRO A 288 -47.08 27.58 -15.66
N HIS A 289 -48.04 28.12 -16.42
CA HIS A 289 -48.31 27.64 -17.77
C HIS A 289 -47.01 27.64 -18.56
N GLN A 290 -46.50 26.46 -18.90
CA GLN A 290 -45.42 26.34 -19.87
C GLN A 290 -45.95 26.87 -21.20
N LYS A 291 -45.39 28.00 -21.65
CA LYS A 291 -45.50 28.50 -23.02
C LYS A 291 -44.52 27.75 -23.91
#